data_AF-A0A3N6PL50-F1
#
_entry.id   AF-A0A3N6PL50-F1
#
_cell.length_a   1.000
_cell.length_b   1.000
_cell.length_c   1.000
_cell.angle_alpha   90.00
_cell.angle_beta   90.00
_cell.angle_gamma   90.00
#
_symmetry.space_group_name_H-M   'P 1'
#
loop_
_entity.id
_entity.type
_entity.pdbx_description
1 polymer ?
#
loop_
_entity_poly.entity_id
_entity_poly.type
_entity_poly.pdbx_seq_one_letter_code
_entity_poly.pdbx_strand_id
1 'polypeptide(L)'
;MEEKNEVMSIKKASLRYQDEKSDKVYEVEIVYHGWNKYQVNFSYGRTGRKLKSDTKTKTPVSLNEAETIFDELVNYKQKRGYNISDFQHIYYEYLLEISLPERQKIIN
;
A
#
# COMPACT_ATOMS: atom_id res chain seq x y z
N MET A 1 -27.62 -9.06 -0.75
CA MET A 1 -26.53 -9.70 -1.53
C MET A 1 -25.27 -9.04 -1.03
N GLU A 2 -24.45 -9.77 -0.28
CA GLU A 2 -23.22 -9.25 0.29
C GLU A 2 -22.21 -9.10 -0.85
N GLU A 3 -22.07 -7.89 -1.36
CA GLU A 3 -21.08 -7.53 -2.36
C GLU A 3 -19.72 -7.86 -1.75
N LYS A 4 -19.05 -8.89 -2.29
CA LYS A 4 -17.70 -9.24 -1.87
C LYS A 4 -16.81 -8.07 -2.30
N ASN A 5 -16.63 -7.09 -1.42
CA ASN A 5 -15.67 -6.01 -1.60
C ASN A 5 -14.32 -6.67 -1.83
N GLU A 6 -13.87 -6.67 -3.08
CA GLU A 6 -12.58 -7.23 -3.46
C GLU A 6 -11.51 -6.26 -2.95
N VAL A 7 -11.05 -6.55 -1.74
CA VAL A 7 -10.02 -5.79 -1.04
C VAL A 7 -8.68 -6.11 -1.72
N MET A 8 -8.18 -5.18 -2.52
CA MET A 8 -6.95 -5.37 -3.30
C MET A 8 -5.88 -4.38 -2.85
N SER A 9 -4.71 -4.88 -2.47
CA SER A 9 -3.54 -4.05 -2.21
C SER A 9 -3.04 -3.46 -3.54
N ILE A 10 -2.76 -2.16 -3.57
CA ILE A 10 -2.40 -1.44 -4.80
C ILE A 10 -0.96 -0.91 -4.74
N LYS A 11 -0.48 -0.62 -3.53
CA LYS A 11 0.86 -0.11 -3.27
C LYS A 11 1.29 -0.60 -1.90
N LYS A 12 2.49 -1.16 -1.79
CA LYS A 12 3.04 -1.67 -0.53
C LYS A 12 4.51 -1.30 -0.40
N ALA A 13 4.92 -0.95 0.82
CA ALA A 13 6.31 -0.75 1.20
C ALA A 13 6.63 -1.61 2.41
N SER A 14 7.78 -2.26 2.39
CA SER A 14 8.36 -2.95 3.55
C SER A 14 9.62 -2.22 3.96
N LEU A 15 9.70 -1.85 5.23
CA LEU A 15 10.86 -1.20 5.82
C LEU A 15 11.44 -2.07 6.93
N ARG A 16 12.77 -2.12 7.01
CA ARG A 16 13.50 -2.87 8.02
C ARG A 16 14.37 -1.95 8.87
N TYR A 17 14.41 -2.23 10.16
CA TYR A 17 15.31 -1.61 11.11
C TYR A 17 16.10 -2.71 11.83
N GLN A 18 17.43 -2.63 11.79
CA GLN A 18 18.29 -3.58 12.46
C GLN A 18 19.35 -2.86 13.29
N ASP A 19 19.44 -3.20 14.57
CA ASP A 19 20.53 -2.84 15.49
C ASP A 19 21.04 -4.12 16.19
N GLU A 20 21.93 -4.00 17.18
CA GLU A 20 22.49 -5.14 17.91
C GLU A 20 21.45 -6.03 18.61
N LYS A 21 20.31 -5.47 19.03
CA LYS A 21 19.27 -6.15 19.83
C LYS A 21 17.91 -6.21 19.14
N SER A 22 17.75 -5.52 18.02
CA SER A 22 16.49 -5.30 17.32
C SER A 22 16.60 -5.70 15.87
N ASP A 23 15.61 -6.45 15.39
CA ASP A 23 15.39 -6.69 13.96
C ASP A 23 13.90 -6.53 13.71
N LYS A 24 13.48 -5.39 13.19
CA LYS A 24 12.07 -4.97 13.09
C LYS A 24 11.68 -4.79 11.64
N VAL A 25 10.46 -5.21 11.32
CA VAL A 25 9.78 -4.92 10.06
C VAL A 25 8.63 -3.96 10.33
N TYR A 26 8.46 -3.01 9.42
CA TYR A 26 7.30 -2.14 9.33
C TYR A 26 6.81 -2.16 7.89
N GLU A 27 5.59 -2.63 7.67
CA GLU A 27 4.94 -2.66 6.36
C GLU A 27 3.85 -1.60 6.32
N VAL A 28 3.70 -0.93 5.18
CA VAL A 28 2.59 -0.02 4.89
C VAL A 28 2.00 -0.43 3.55
N GLU A 29 0.69 -0.43 3.44
CA GLU A 29 0.00 -0.70 2.19
C GLU A 29 -1.21 0.21 1.99
N ILE A 30 -1.48 0.53 0.73
CA ILE A 30 -2.73 1.14 0.29
C ILE A 30 -3.60 0.02 -0.27
N VAL A 31 -4.83 -0.05 0.21
CA VAL A 31 -5.79 -1.08 -0.13
C VAL A 31 -7.01 -0.43 -0.75
N TYR A 32 -7.44 -0.91 -1.90
CA TYR A 32 -8.66 -0.52 -2.58
C TYR A 32 -9.85 -1.28 -2.00
N HIS A 33 -10.95 -0.57 -1.75
CA HIS A 33 -12.19 -1.11 -1.17
C HIS A 33 -13.40 -1.02 -2.10
N GLY A 34 -13.22 -0.63 -3.37
CA GLY A 34 -14.34 -0.31 -4.27
C GLY A 34 -14.68 1.18 -4.31
N TRP A 35 -15.45 1.62 -5.30
CA TRP A 35 -15.99 2.98 -5.44
C TRP A 35 -14.98 4.12 -5.22
N ASN A 36 -13.76 3.99 -5.72
CA ASN A 36 -12.66 4.96 -5.52
C ASN A 36 -12.38 5.24 -4.02
N LYS A 37 -12.57 4.24 -3.16
CA LYS A 37 -12.28 4.29 -1.73
C LYS A 37 -11.06 3.44 -1.40
N TYR A 38 -10.18 4.01 -0.60
CA TYR A 38 -8.89 3.42 -0.25
C TYR A 38 -8.66 3.47 1.26
N GLN A 39 -7.98 2.49 1.82
CA GLN A 39 -7.48 2.52 3.19
C GLN A 39 -5.97 2.34 3.22
N VAL A 40 -5.31 3.04 4.14
CA VAL A 40 -3.89 2.86 4.42
C VAL A 40 -3.75 1.99 5.65
N ASN A 41 -3.19 0.80 5.47
CA ASN A 41 -2.93 -0.15 6.54
C ASN A 41 -1.44 -0.21 6.83
N PHE A 42 -1.09 -0.58 8.06
CA PHE A 42 0.28 -0.81 8.45
C PHE A 42 0.40 -2.03 9.35
N SER A 43 1.51 -2.75 9.21
CA SER A 43 1.86 -3.91 10.03
C SER A 43 3.26 -3.73 10.61
N TYR A 44 3.48 -4.19 11.83
CA TYR A 44 4.77 -4.03 12.49
C TYR A 44 5.10 -5.17 13.46
N GLY A 45 6.39 -5.42 13.64
CA GLY A 45 6.85 -6.47 14.53
C GLY A 45 8.31 -6.83 14.33
N ARG A 46 8.71 -7.93 14.96
CA ARG A 46 10.05 -8.50 14.81
C ARG A 46 10.10 -9.37 13.55
N THR A 47 11.18 -9.28 12.79
CA THR A 47 11.40 -10.08 11.57
C THR A 47 11.23 -11.58 11.87
N GLY A 48 10.54 -12.29 10.97
CA GLY A 48 10.23 -13.72 11.11
C GLY A 48 9.16 -14.07 12.14
N ARG A 49 8.49 -13.10 12.76
CA ARG A 49 7.31 -13.33 13.61
C ARG A 49 6.05 -12.75 12.99
N LYS A 50 4.89 -13.20 13.49
CA LYS A 50 3.59 -12.61 13.13
C LYS A 50 3.59 -11.12 13.45
N LEU A 51 3.36 -10.30 12.42
CA LEU A 51 3.25 -8.85 12.56
C LEU A 51 1.88 -8.50 13.17
N LYS A 52 1.85 -7.39 13.93
CA LYS A 52 0.59 -6.77 14.37
C LYS A 52 0.16 -5.76 13.32
N SER A 53 -1.05 -5.91 12.83
CA SER A 53 -1.65 -5.04 11.81
C SER A 53 -2.64 -4.06 12.44
N ASP A 54 -2.72 -2.86 11.88
CA ASP A 54 -3.69 -1.83 12.22
C ASP A 54 -3.92 -0.92 11.00
N THR A 55 -4.94 -0.07 11.05
CA THR A 55 -5.27 0.87 9.98
C THR A 55 -4.97 2.30 10.39
N LYS A 56 -4.34 3.08 9.49
CA LYS A 56 -4.13 4.50 9.70
C LYS A 56 -5.40 5.31 9.40
N THR A 57 -6.24 4.80 8.51
CA THR A 57 -7.48 5.42 8.05
C THR A 57 -8.67 4.54 8.40
N LYS A 58 -9.31 4.79 9.55
CA LYS A 58 -10.50 4.03 9.99
C LYS A 58 -11.68 4.14 9.02
N THR A 59 -11.77 5.28 8.32
CA THR A 59 -12.74 5.52 7.25
C THR A 59 -11.98 5.55 5.92
N PRO A 60 -12.47 4.89 4.85
CA PRO A 60 -11.84 4.94 3.54
C PRO A 60 -11.79 6.36 2.94
N VAL A 61 -10.66 6.69 2.33
CA VAL A 61 -10.31 8.00 1.77
C VAL A 61 -10.13 7.95 0.25
N SER A 62 -9.84 9.10 -0.37
CA SER A 62 -9.48 9.17 -1.81
C SER A 62 -8.07 8.59 -2.06
N LEU A 63 -7.76 8.25 -3.31
CA LEU A 63 -6.43 7.73 -3.67
C LEU A 63 -5.31 8.71 -3.32
N ASN A 64 -5.47 9.98 -3.71
CA ASN A 64 -4.46 11.01 -3.47
C ASN A 64 -4.19 11.23 -1.97
N GLU A 65 -5.24 11.20 -1.15
CA GLU A 65 -5.11 11.27 0.31
C GLU A 65 -4.42 10.02 0.87
N ALA A 66 -4.77 8.82 0.38
CA ALA A 66 -4.12 7.58 0.78
C ALA A 66 -2.62 7.57 0.43
N GLU A 67 -2.25 8.05 -0.76
CA GLU A 67 -0.86 8.17 -1.20
C GLU A 67 -0.07 9.13 -0.32
N THR A 68 -0.66 10.28 0.03
CA THR A 68 -0.06 11.25 0.93
C THR A 68 0.20 10.63 2.30
N ILE A 69 -0.79 9.97 2.90
CA ILE A 69 -0.67 9.32 4.20
C ILE A 69 0.37 8.18 4.16
N PHE A 70 0.40 7.42 3.07
CA PHE A 70 1.38 6.36 2.87
C PHE A 70 2.80 6.92 2.85
N ASP A 71 3.06 7.95 2.05
CA ASP A 71 4.38 8.55 1.91
C ASP A 71 4.82 9.22 3.22
N GLU A 72 3.90 9.86 3.96
CA GLU A 72 4.16 10.38 5.30
C GLU A 72 4.61 9.29 6.29
N LEU A 73 3.95 8.13 6.30
CA LEU A 73 4.33 7.00 7.16
C LEU A 73 5.72 6.47 6.81
N VAL A 74 6.00 6.27 5.52
CA VAL A 74 7.32 5.80 5.04
C VAL A 74 8.40 6.80 5.45
N ASN A 75 8.22 8.09 5.13
CA ASN A 75 9.16 9.16 5.47
C ASN A 75 9.39 9.27 6.98
N TYR A 76 8.33 9.18 7.79
CA TYR A 76 8.42 9.22 9.25
C TYR A 76 9.27 8.06 9.79
N LYS A 77 9.13 6.86 9.24
CA LYS A 77 9.91 5.68 9.65
C LYS A 77 11.35 5.76 9.19
N GLN A 78 11.61 6.28 7.99
CA GLN A 78 12.97 6.53 7.50
C GLN A 78 13.73 7.50 8.40
N LYS A 79 13.09 8.60 8.83
CA LYS A 79 13.66 9.53 9.82
C LYS A 79 14.01 8.88 11.16
N ARG A 80 13.44 7.69 11.46
CA ARG A 80 13.73 6.89 12.66
C ARG A 80 14.72 5.74 12.40
N GLY A 81 15.41 5.76 11.26
CA GLY A 81 16.45 4.80 10.91
C GLY A 81 15.96 3.51 10.25
N TYR A 82 14.66 3.41 9.91
CA TYR A 82 14.19 2.31 9.07
C TYR A 82 14.66 2.54 7.63
N ASN A 83 15.10 1.47 6.97
CA ASN A 83 15.43 1.52 5.55
C ASN A 83 14.38 0.74 4.78
N ILE A 84 14.00 1.24 3.61
CA ILE A 84 13.15 0.50 2.68
C ILE A 84 13.89 -0.77 2.27
N SER A 85 13.25 -1.91 2.46
CA SER A 85 13.74 -3.22 2.03
C SER A 85 13.02 -3.75 0.80
N ASP A 86 11.76 -3.34 0.59
CA ASP A 86 10.97 -3.72 -0.59
C ASP A 86 9.91 -2.66 -0.90
N PHE A 87 9.61 -2.49 -2.18
CA PHE A 87 8.51 -1.67 -2.68
C PHE A 87 7.77 -2.43 -3.77
N GLN A 88 6.47 -2.55 -3.61
CA GLN A 88 5.58 -3.18 -4.57
C GLN A 88 4.59 -2.14 -5.05
N HIS A 89 4.62 -1.85 -6.35
CA HIS A 89 3.55 -1.14 -7.03
C HIS A 89 2.74 -2.18 -7.80
N ILE A 90 1.49 -2.36 -7.41
CA ILE A 90 0.60 -3.31 -8.07
C ILE A 90 -0.16 -2.50 -9.13
N TYR A 91 0.28 -2.63 -10.38
CA TYR A 91 -0.21 -1.83 -11.50
C TYR A 91 -1.72 -2.01 -11.73
N TYR A 92 -2.48 -0.93 -11.61
CA TYR A 92 -3.90 -0.87 -11.98
C TYR A 92 -4.12 -0.54 -13.47
N GLU A 93 -3.20 0.18 -14.12
CA GLU A 93 -3.37 0.56 -15.54
C GLU A 93 -3.38 -0.67 -16.48
N TYR A 94 -2.72 -1.77 -16.11
CA TYR A 94 -2.70 -2.99 -16.93
C TYR A 94 -4.00 -3.81 -16.87
N LEU A 95 -4.78 -3.69 -15.79
CA LEU A 95 -6.06 -4.41 -15.64
C LEU A 95 -7.21 -3.77 -16.44
N LEU A 96 -7.05 -2.52 -16.89
CA LEU A 96 -7.96 -1.85 -17.83
C LEU A 96 -7.65 -2.19 -19.30
N GLU A 97 -6.49 -2.77 -19.61
CA GLU A 97 -6.08 -3.11 -20.98
C GLU A 97 -6.67 -4.44 -21.49
N ILE A 98 -7.38 -5.21 -20.65
CA ILE A 98 -8.04 -6.46 -21.08
C ILE A 98 -9.49 -6.21 -21.57
N SER A 99 -9.96 -4.96 -21.65
CA SER A 99 -11.29 -4.64 -22.21
C SER A 99 -11.41 -3.27 -22.91
N LEU A 100 -10.44 -2.86 -23.74
CA LEU A 100 -10.67 -1.74 -24.68
C LEU A 100 -10.12 -2.03 -26.08
N PRO A 101 -10.93 -2.57 -27.01
CA PRO A 101 -10.57 -2.72 -28.42
C PRO A 101 -10.69 -1.41 -29.23
N GLU A 102 -10.29 -0.26 -28.68
CA GLU A 102 -10.42 1.06 -29.34
C GLU A 102 -9.17 1.94 -29.17
N ARG A 103 -7.97 1.35 -29.26
CA ARG A 103 -6.72 2.13 -29.39
C ARG A 103 -6.37 2.37 -30.86
N GLN A 104 -7.27 3.02 -31.60
CA GLN A 104 -7.00 3.47 -32.98
C GLN A 104 -7.26 4.97 -33.23
N LYS A 105 -7.45 5.80 -32.19
CA LYS A 105 -7.77 7.24 -32.37
C LYS A 105 -6.84 8.25 -31.70
N ILE A 106 -5.68 7.84 -31.22
CA ILE A 106 -4.65 8.75 -30.69
C ILE A 106 -3.29 8.44 -31.33
N ILE A 107 -3.28 8.25 -32.65
CA ILE A 107 -2.12 8.50 -33.53
C ILE A 107 -2.72 8.95 -34.87
N ASN A 108 -3.17 10.20 -34.92
CA ASN A 108 -3.36 11.01 -36.13
C ASN A 108 -3.36 12.48 -35.73
#